data_AF-R9MX95-F1
#
_entry.id   AF-R9MX95-F1
#
_cell.length_a   1.000
_cell.length_b   1.000
_cell.length_c   1.000
_cell.angle_alpha   90.00
_cell.angle_beta   90.00
_cell.angle_gamma   90.00
#
_symmetry.space_group_name_H-M   'P 1'
#
loop_
_entity.id
_entity.type
_entity.pdbx_description
1 polymer ?
#
loop_
_entity_poly.entity_id
_entity_poly.type
_entity_poly.pdbx_seq_one_letter_code
_entity_poly.pdbx_strand_id
1 'polypeptide(L)' 'MKAYRVSKECNDSMDEKAALIKSYNTGELLYVLRDIEKEPQKYDEKIIKSVIGRLYDMGITCI' A
#
# COMPACT_ATOMS: atom_id res chain seq x y z
N MET A 1 -3.63 6.19 9.69
CA MET A 1 -4.66 6.52 8.67
C MET A 1 -4.32 5.98 7.28
N LYS A 2 -3.11 6.18 6.73
CA LYS A 2 -2.76 5.77 5.36
C LYS A 2 -2.90 4.26 5.10
N ALA A 3 -2.37 3.43 6.01
CA ALA A 3 -2.54 1.97 6.01
C ALA A 3 -4.03 1.55 6.03
N TYR A 4 -4.81 2.11 6.96
CA TYR A 4 -6.26 1.87 7.02
C TYR A 4 -6.97 2.19 5.68
N ARG A 5 -6.67 3.33 5.04
CA ARG A 5 -7.33 3.74 3.79
C ARG A 5 -7.15 2.75 2.64
N VAL A 6 -6.06 1.98 2.64
CA VAL A 6 -5.80 0.97 1.61
C VAL A 6 -6.07 -0.46 2.08
N SER A 7 -6.56 -0.64 3.31
CA SER A 7 -6.96 -1.94 3.87
C SER A 7 -8.33 -2.41 3.33
N LYS A 8 -8.67 -3.68 3.56
CA LYS A 8 -10.01 -4.24 3.27
C LYS A 8 -11.12 -3.64 4.11
N GLU A 9 -10.79 -3.07 5.28
CA GLU A 9 -11.76 -2.49 6.21
C GLU A 9 -12.26 -1.11 5.77
N CYS A 10 -11.52 -0.44 4.88
CA CYS A 10 -11.96 0.83 4.32
C CYS A 10 -12.89 0.60 3.12
N ASN A 11 -14.02 1.31 3.09
CA ASN A 11 -15.04 1.21 2.04
C ASN A 11 -14.66 1.87 0.71
N ASP A 12 -13.48 2.51 0.62
CA ASP A 12 -12.96 3.03 -0.64
C ASP A 12 -12.86 1.88 -1.67
N SER A 13 -13.21 2.16 -2.92
CA SER A 13 -13.09 1.21 -4.01
C SER A 13 -11.64 0.83 -4.27
N MET A 14 -11.41 -0.30 -4.94
CA MET A 14 -10.04 -0.72 -5.28
C MET A 14 -9.31 0.28 -6.17
N ASP A 15 -10.02 0.95 -7.07
CA ASP A 15 -9.45 1.97 -7.96
C ASP A 15 -9.03 3.23 -7.18
N GLU A 16 -9.85 3.66 -6.21
CA GLU A 16 -9.50 4.78 -5.32
C GLU A 16 -8.27 4.46 -4.47
N LYS A 17 -8.21 3.24 -3.91
CA LYS A 17 -7.05 2.78 -3.13
C LYS A 17 -5.79 2.73 -4.00
N ALA A 18 -5.88 2.24 -5.23
CA ALA A 18 -4.75 2.20 -6.17
C ALA A 18 -4.29 3.61 -6.58
N ALA A 19 -5.23 4.53 -6.85
CA ALA A 19 -4.91 5.93 -7.12
C ALA A 19 -4.23 6.60 -5.93
N LEU A 20 -4.70 6.29 -4.72
CA LEU A 20 -4.15 6.82 -3.48
C LEU A 20 -2.69 6.37 -3.26
N ILE A 21 -2.36 5.10 -3.52
CA ILE A 21 -0.99 4.57 -3.45
C ILE A 21 -0.04 5.34 -4.38
N LYS A 22 -0.48 5.67 -5.60
CA LYS A 22 0.34 6.45 -6.55
C LYS A 22 0.71 7.85 -6.04
N SER A 23 -0.16 8.42 -5.20
CA SER A 23 0.06 9.73 -4.58
C SER A 23 0.92 9.69 -3.31
N TYR A 24 1.19 8.51 -2.75
CA TYR A 24 1.97 8.38 -1.52
C TYR A 24 3.45 8.66 -1.77
N ASN A 25 4.07 9.33 -0.82
CA ASN A 25 5.52 9.47 -0.77
C ASN A 25 6.18 8.19 -0.22
N THR A 26 7.51 8.13 -0.31
CA THR A 26 8.30 6.99 0.18
C THR A 26 7.98 6.61 1.63
N GLY A 27 7.94 7.58 2.55
CA GLY A 27 7.70 7.30 3.96
C GLY A 27 6.30 6.74 4.22
N GLU A 28 5.31 7.23 3.50
CA GLU A 28 3.93 6.71 3.55
C GLU A 28 3.84 5.29 2.98
N LEU A 29 4.52 5.01 1.87
CA LEU A 29 4.58 3.67 1.29
C LEU A 29 5.28 2.67 2.22
N LEU A 30 6.41 3.05 2.81
CA LEU A 30 7.13 2.21 3.78
C LEU A 30 6.32 2.00 5.06
N TYR A 31 5.55 3.00 5.50
CA TYR A 31 4.61 2.85 6.61
C TYR A 31 3.52 1.81 6.30
N VAL A 32 2.93 1.88 5.10
CA VAL A 32 1.94 0.90 4.66
C VAL A 32 2.55 -0.49 4.52
N LEU A 33 3.74 -0.60 3.94
CA LEU A 33 4.46 -1.87 3.79
C LEU A 33 4.69 -2.54 5.14
N ARG A 34 5.13 -1.79 6.15
CA ARG A 34 5.31 -2.32 7.51
C ARG A 34 4.01 -2.85 8.12
N ASP A 35 2.88 -2.21 7.84
CA ASP A 35 1.58 -2.68 8.31
C ASP A 35 1.11 -3.94 7.55
N ILE A 36 1.40 -4.01 6.24
CA ILE A 36 1.20 -5.22 5.42
C ILE A 36 2.02 -6.39 5.95
N GLU A 37 3.31 -6.18 6.28
CA GLU A 37 4.18 -7.24 6.82
C GLU A 37 3.67 -7.76 8.17
N LYS A 38 3.10 -6.88 8.99
CA LYS A 38 2.54 -7.25 10.30
C LYS A 38 1.24 -8.03 10.17
N GLU A 39 0.35 -7.62 9.26
CA GLU A 39 -1.01 -8.17 9.13
C GLU A 39 -1.45 -8.27 7.65
N PRO A 40 -0.82 -9.14 6.84
CA PRO A 40 -1.05 -9.19 5.39
C PRO A 40 -2.50 -9.51 5.01
N GLN A 41 -3.21 -10.26 5.85
CA GLN A 41 -4.62 -10.60 5.67
C GLN A 41 -5.55 -9.37 5.59
N LYS A 42 -5.15 -8.23 6.16
CA LYS A 42 -5.90 -6.95 6.10
C LYS A 42 -5.90 -6.31 4.72
N TYR A 43 -5.07 -6.79 3.80
CA TYR A 43 -4.86 -6.17 2.50
C TYR A 43 -5.25 -7.09 1.37
N ASP A 44 -5.77 -6.49 0.30
CA ASP A 44 -5.98 -7.20 -0.96
C ASP A 44 -4.64 -7.39 -1.69
N GLU A 45 -4.47 -8.51 -2.39
CA GLU A 45 -3.24 -8.82 -3.12
C GLU A 45 -2.86 -7.70 -4.11
N LYS A 46 -3.86 -7.06 -4.75
CA LYS A 46 -3.61 -5.93 -5.66
C LYS A 46 -3.02 -4.71 -4.95
N ILE A 47 -3.41 -4.47 -3.70
CA ILE A 47 -2.85 -3.38 -2.88
C ILE A 47 -1.39 -3.69 -2.55
N ILE A 48 -1.11 -4.91 -2.11
CA ILE A 48 0.25 -5.34 -1.77
C ILE A 48 1.17 -5.17 -2.98
N LYS A 49 0.77 -5.69 -4.14
CA LYS A 49 1.51 -5.53 -5.41
C LYS A 49 1.67 -4.07 -5.81
N SER A 50 0.65 -3.24 -5.60
CA SER A 50 0.71 -1.82 -5.95
C SER A 50 1.68 -1.04 -5.06
N VAL A 51 1.73 -1.34 -3.76
CA VAL A 51 2.67 -0.71 -2.82
C VAL A 51 4.11 -1.11 -3.15
N ILE A 52 4.38 -2.40 -3.32
CA ILE A 52 5.70 -2.92 -3.66
C ILE A 52 6.15 -2.41 -5.03
N GLY A 53 5.26 -2.48 -6.03
CA GLY A 53 5.54 -1.98 -7.38
C GLY A 53 5.87 -0.48 -7.37
N ARG A 54 5.13 0.32 -6.60
CA ARG A 54 5.41 1.76 -6.48
C ARG A 54 6.76 2.04 -5.83
N LEU A 55 7.13 1.30 -4.77
CA LEU A 55 8.45 1.41 -4.16
C LEU A 55 9.55 1.05 -5.15
N TYR A 56 9.35 -0.02 -5.92
CA TYR A 56 10.28 -0.44 -6.96
C TYR A 56 10.43 0.62 -8.07
N ASP A 57 9.34 1.21 -8.54
CA ASP A 57 9.36 2.32 -9.51
C ASP A 57 10.13 3.54 -9.00
N MET A 58 10.22 3.71 -7.67
CA MET A 58 10.99 4.76 -7.01
C MET A 58 12.45 4.35 -6.74
N GLY A 59 12.89 3.19 -7.22
CA GLY A 59 14.24 2.66 -7.02
C GLY A 59 14.47 2.08 -5.62
N ILE A 60 13.40 1.81 -4.87
CA ILE A 60 13.47 1.27 -3.51
C ILE A 60 13.15 -0.22 -3.58
N THR A 61 14.19 -1.03 -3.40
CA THR A 61 14.04 -2.49 -3.30
C THR A 61 13.96 -2.87 -1.82
N CYS A 62 12.82 -3.40 -1.41
CA CYS A 62 12.65 -4.02 -0.11
C CYS A 62 13.00 -5.52 -0.27
N ILE A 63 14.00 -5.99 0.49
CA ILE A 63 14.47 -7.39 0.54
C ILE A 63 13.78 -8.09 1.70
#